data_AF-A0A0D7BAC5-F1
#
_entry.id   AF-A0A0D7BAC5-F1
#
_cell.length_a   1.000
_cell.length_b   1.000
_cell.length_c   1.000
_cell.angle_alpha   90.00
_cell.angle_beta   90.00
_cell.angle_gamma   90.00
#
_symmetry.space_group_name_H-M   'P 1'
#
loop_
_entity.id
_entity.type
_entity.pdbx_description
1 polymer ?
#
loop_
_entity_poly.entity_id
_entity_poly.type
_entity_poly.pdbx_seq_one_letter_code
_entity_poly.pdbx_strand_id
1 'polypeptide(L)'
;MRVHTHVAALAASASLASALFDTPDGLVGSVWNGYAFLLGKLAGCDTGLAPTLLSPLACQPDHTGPITHLGATTLVGTSYTDSGVDFYGNIPYAEPPLGDLRLRPPVLKTSLGGGVLNATVSGPICLQPEVRYGREKSEDCLTLDIYKPSGIEGPIPVMFWLCGGGFWFCGASYYNATNLVARSVERGTPVLLVSANYRLGPLGFPQGQEAYDAGILNLGVRDAITALQWVQDNIWAFGGNKKEVTAFGLSAGSIITSIISLTQHDPPYYRAAIHESGWTSTLPLKRAVDREQSWSSYVGGIPQCADTVGSGATLDCLRAVDNSSLLQANIYPRDLYGVQMFPFGPCLDGPDGLLPVLPSERTAVGHFTQVPTLAGTTRDEGPYFIRWPQANYTDEFIYDFLAFNITPAMTDEAYFKETLTKFMSLYSQDPAEGSPYFTGEETFGFDPRFKRLAAMTGDMLFQSLRREWQESMVKFGLPTWGFMWTQNGEHEHPAYLGAAHEDNNAFQFGLVDPNEPEMVELATYVMDYWLSFATSLTPNDGKGSSRPEWPMYTEDNKVLLQMKVGPGGMTTFPDVFHDEAIRLIIDNPAVFHH
;
A
#
# COMPACT_ATOMS: atom_id res chain seq x y z
N MET A 1 -33.65 22.91 -16.89
CA MET A 1 -33.72 23.79 -18.07
C MET A 1 -33.31 25.20 -17.62
N ARG A 2 -32.19 25.70 -18.17
CA ARG A 2 -31.64 27.07 -18.10
C ARG A 2 -31.22 27.66 -16.74
N VAL A 3 -29.94 27.48 -16.41
CA VAL A 3 -29.03 28.58 -16.03
C VAL A 3 -27.67 28.30 -16.68
N HIS A 4 -27.38 28.94 -17.81
CA HIS A 4 -26.08 28.98 -18.46
C HIS A 4 -25.88 30.39 -19.01
N THR A 5 -25.19 31.24 -18.26
CA THR A 5 -24.51 32.45 -18.74
C THR A 5 -23.66 32.97 -17.58
N HIS A 6 -22.36 32.61 -17.54
CA HIS A 6 -21.24 33.40 -16.99
C HIS A 6 -19.93 32.58 -16.96
N VAL A 7 -19.50 32.04 -18.11
CA VAL A 7 -18.14 31.48 -18.30
C VAL A 7 -17.42 32.11 -19.52
N ALA A 8 -17.98 33.18 -20.11
CA ALA A 8 -17.41 33.81 -21.31
C ALA A 8 -16.48 35.01 -21.04
N ALA A 9 -16.07 35.28 -19.79
CA ALA A 9 -15.32 36.51 -19.45
C ALA A 9 -13.88 36.30 -18.95
N LEU A 10 -13.38 35.07 -18.85
CA LEU A 10 -12.01 34.78 -18.37
C LEU A 10 -11.08 34.20 -19.44
N ALA A 11 -11.54 34.06 -20.69
CA ALA A 11 -10.75 33.50 -21.80
C ALA A 11 -10.16 34.57 -22.76
N ALA A 12 -10.24 35.87 -22.42
CA ALA A 12 -9.87 36.96 -23.33
C ALA A 12 -8.63 37.78 -22.90
N SER A 13 -7.87 37.34 -21.88
CA SER A 13 -6.64 38.03 -21.43
C SER A 13 -5.34 37.24 -21.64
N ALA A 14 -5.40 36.07 -22.32
CA ALA A 14 -4.24 35.19 -22.50
C ALA A 14 -3.68 35.12 -23.94
N SER A 15 -4.11 35.98 -24.88
CA SER A 15 -3.65 35.93 -26.28
C SER A 15 -2.86 37.15 -26.77
N LEU A 16 -2.27 37.93 -25.86
CA LEU A 16 -1.52 39.15 -26.20
C LEU A 16 -0.18 39.30 -25.47
N ALA A 17 0.45 38.18 -25.12
CA ALA A 17 1.79 38.13 -24.52
C ALA A 17 2.74 37.14 -25.22
N SER A 18 2.57 36.97 -26.53
CA SER A 18 3.47 36.18 -27.39
C SER A 18 3.80 36.90 -28.69
N ALA A 19 4.20 38.16 -28.57
CA ALA A 19 4.99 38.84 -29.59
C ALA A 19 5.68 40.02 -28.92
N LEU A 20 7.00 40.09 -29.07
CA LEU A 20 7.92 41.23 -28.90
C LEU A 20 9.16 40.87 -28.06
N PHE A 21 10.17 40.43 -28.81
CA PHE A 21 11.60 40.79 -28.73
C PHE A 21 12.59 39.87 -28.00
N ASP A 22 13.32 39.15 -28.86
CA ASP A 22 14.75 38.85 -28.77
C ASP A 22 15.63 40.09 -29.04
N THR A 23 16.86 40.04 -28.51
CA THR A 23 18.13 40.79 -28.79
C THR A 23 18.70 41.74 -27.71
N PRO A 24 20.06 41.85 -27.60
CA PRO A 24 20.78 41.82 -26.32
C PRO A 24 21.48 43.14 -25.88
N ASP A 25 21.98 43.10 -24.64
CA ASP A 25 22.97 43.94 -23.95
C ASP A 25 22.72 45.46 -23.74
N GLY A 26 22.66 45.84 -22.44
CA GLY A 26 23.33 47.02 -21.91
C GLY A 26 22.46 48.18 -21.39
N LEU A 27 22.62 48.47 -20.08
CA LEU A 27 22.50 49.79 -19.39
C LEU A 27 21.05 50.37 -19.25
N VAL A 28 20.50 50.88 -18.13
CA VAL A 28 20.86 51.24 -16.74
C VAL A 28 19.49 51.35 -16.02
N GLY A 29 19.22 50.74 -14.86
CA GLY A 29 19.49 51.34 -13.54
C GLY A 29 18.71 52.63 -13.23
N SER A 30 17.38 52.60 -13.04
CA SER A 30 16.66 53.64 -12.25
C SER A 30 15.17 53.36 -11.95
N VAL A 31 14.75 52.12 -11.68
CA VAL A 31 13.34 51.83 -11.30
C VAL A 31 13.20 50.94 -10.04
N TRP A 32 14.32 50.59 -9.39
CA TRP A 32 14.34 49.65 -8.25
C TRP A 32 14.33 50.30 -6.85
N ASN A 33 14.23 51.62 -6.74
CA ASN A 33 14.25 52.31 -5.43
C ASN A 33 12.86 52.76 -4.91
N GLY A 34 11.78 52.53 -5.66
CA GLY A 34 10.42 52.95 -5.27
C GLY A 34 9.60 51.88 -4.53
N TYR A 35 9.87 50.59 -4.75
CA TYR A 35 9.08 49.49 -4.18
C TYR A 35 9.57 49.00 -2.80
N ALA A 36 10.80 49.34 -2.41
CA ALA A 36 11.38 48.94 -1.11
C ALA A 36 10.82 49.75 0.08
N PHE A 37 10.13 50.87 -0.16
CA PHE A 37 9.64 51.73 0.93
C PHE A 37 8.24 51.36 1.44
N LEU A 38 7.48 50.53 0.72
CA LEU A 38 6.14 50.07 1.16
C LEU A 38 6.16 48.73 1.91
N LEU A 39 7.24 47.94 1.80
CA LEU A 39 7.36 46.63 2.47
C LEU A 39 7.95 46.70 3.89
N GLY A 40 8.54 47.83 4.28
CA GLY A 40 9.16 48.00 5.60
C GLY A 40 8.23 48.30 6.78
N LYS A 41 6.91 48.46 6.56
CA LYS A 41 5.93 48.77 7.61
C LYS A 41 5.06 47.60 8.08
N LEU A 42 5.22 46.40 7.51
CA LEU A 42 4.48 45.19 7.91
C LEU A 42 5.28 44.23 8.82
N ALA A 43 6.51 44.58 9.21
CA ALA A 43 7.41 43.71 10.00
C ALA A 43 7.58 44.09 11.49
N GLY A 44 6.66 44.88 12.06
CA GLY A 44 6.44 44.94 13.52
C GLY A 44 7.64 45.17 14.47
N CYS A 45 8.72 45.84 14.05
CA CYS A 45 9.84 46.17 14.93
C CYS A 45 9.85 47.67 15.28
N ASP A 46 9.39 47.99 16.49
CA ASP A 46 9.62 49.29 17.13
C ASP A 46 11.09 49.36 17.58
N THR A 47 11.91 50.21 16.95
CA THR A 47 13.28 50.46 17.40
C THR A 47 13.37 51.81 18.10
N GLY A 48 13.25 51.80 19.42
CA GLY A 48 13.62 52.91 20.30
C GLY A 48 15.02 52.74 20.88
N LEU A 49 15.96 53.57 20.39
CA LEU A 49 17.19 54.06 21.04
C LEU A 49 18.43 53.14 21.25
N ALA A 50 19.55 53.69 20.74
CA ALA A 50 20.99 53.55 21.08
C ALA A 50 21.82 52.33 20.54
N PRO A 51 22.99 52.59 19.91
CA PRO A 51 23.84 51.54 19.34
C PRO A 51 24.90 51.07 20.35
N THR A 52 24.86 49.80 20.74
CA THR A 52 26.06 49.09 21.24
C THR A 52 26.11 47.70 20.60
N LEU A 53 27.34 47.32 20.23
CA LEU A 53 27.71 46.14 19.45
C LEU A 53 27.10 44.85 20.00
N LEU A 54 26.15 44.28 19.25
CA LEU A 54 25.76 42.88 19.35
C LEU A 54 25.87 42.27 17.95
N SER A 55 26.60 41.17 17.87
CA SER A 55 26.72 40.29 16.71
C SER A 55 25.34 40.01 16.10
N PRO A 56 25.21 39.84 14.78
CA PRO A 56 23.92 39.50 14.20
C PRO A 56 23.53 38.11 14.69
N LEU A 57 22.63 38.05 15.67
CA LEU A 57 21.74 36.92 15.84
C LEU A 57 21.04 36.76 14.50
N ALA A 58 21.40 35.72 13.76
CA ALA A 58 20.70 35.33 12.56
C ALA A 58 19.23 35.13 12.95
N CYS A 59 18.37 36.04 12.53
CA CYS A 59 16.93 35.89 12.64
C CYS A 59 16.60 34.64 11.82
N GLN A 60 16.35 33.51 12.49
CA GLN A 60 15.81 32.34 11.81
C GLN A 60 14.48 32.76 11.18
N PRO A 61 14.16 32.28 9.96
CA PRO A 61 12.83 32.49 9.40
C PRO A 61 11.81 32.10 10.46
N ASP A 62 10.77 32.91 10.62
CA ASP A 62 9.64 32.62 11.50
C ASP A 62 8.94 31.38 10.92
N HIS A 63 9.43 30.20 11.30
CA HIS A 63 8.89 28.92 10.88
C HIS A 63 7.61 28.73 11.69
N THR A 64 6.48 29.15 11.12
CA THR A 64 5.15 29.07 11.75
C THR A 64 4.61 27.63 11.88
N GLY A 65 5.38 26.63 11.44
CA GLY A 65 5.03 25.21 11.51
C GLY A 65 5.79 24.45 12.61
N PRO A 66 5.35 23.23 12.96
CA PRO A 66 5.98 22.43 14.00
C PRO A 66 7.41 22.03 13.59
N ILE A 67 8.32 22.05 14.56
CA ILE A 67 9.76 21.79 14.36
C ILE A 67 10.15 20.50 15.07
N THR A 68 10.87 19.62 14.37
CA THR A 68 11.49 18.41 14.95
C THR A 68 12.98 18.37 14.60
N HIS A 69 13.83 17.94 15.53
CA HIS A 69 15.26 17.76 15.27
C HIS A 69 15.60 16.28 15.10
N LEU A 70 16.19 15.93 13.96
CA LEU A 70 16.75 14.61 13.71
C LEU A 70 18.27 14.72 13.50
N GLY A 71 19.02 14.43 14.56
CA GLY A 71 20.45 14.68 14.60
C GLY A 71 20.76 16.18 14.40
N ALA A 72 21.58 16.50 13.41
CA ALA A 72 21.94 17.88 13.06
C ALA A 72 20.91 18.58 12.14
N THR A 73 19.81 17.91 11.80
CA THR A 73 18.83 18.38 10.81
C THR A 73 17.58 18.88 11.52
N THR A 74 17.10 20.06 11.13
CA THR A 74 15.84 20.64 11.56
C THR A 74 14.78 20.35 10.52
N LEU A 75 13.74 19.60 10.87
CA LEU A 75 12.58 19.36 10.03
C LEU A 75 11.50 20.39 10.36
N VAL A 76 10.99 21.06 9.33
CA VAL A 76 9.88 22.01 9.44
C VAL A 76 8.64 21.37 8.81
N GLY A 77 7.65 21.03 9.65
CA GLY A 77 6.39 20.42 9.23
C GLY A 77 5.25 21.43 9.06
N THR A 78 4.04 20.91 8.91
CA THR A 78 2.78 21.66 8.82
C THR A 78 1.86 21.28 9.98
N SER A 79 1.26 22.26 10.68
CA SER A 79 0.23 22.00 11.70
C SER A 79 -1.15 22.04 11.05
N TYR A 80 -1.91 20.95 11.14
CA TYR A 80 -3.34 20.92 10.85
C TYR A 80 -4.11 21.25 12.12
N THR A 81 -4.25 22.55 12.40
CA THR A 81 -4.80 23.06 13.68
C THR A 81 -6.21 22.56 13.97
N ASP A 82 -7.03 22.39 12.94
CA ASP A 82 -8.44 21.96 13.09
C ASP A 82 -8.57 20.51 13.56
N SER A 83 -7.59 19.67 13.24
CA SER A 83 -7.56 18.25 13.62
C SER A 83 -6.59 17.96 14.76
N GLY A 84 -5.75 18.92 15.16
CA GLY A 84 -4.72 18.71 16.18
C GLY A 84 -3.64 17.72 15.74
N VAL A 85 -3.25 17.77 14.46
CA VAL A 85 -2.22 16.89 13.87
C VAL A 85 -1.09 17.70 13.26
N ASP A 86 0.14 17.37 13.62
CA ASP A 86 1.37 17.83 12.98
C ASP A 86 1.78 16.84 11.88
N PHE A 87 2.04 17.36 10.68
CA PHE A 87 2.46 16.59 9.52
C PHE A 87 3.92 16.90 9.14
N TYR A 88 4.68 15.85 8.87
CA TYR A 88 6.04 15.92 8.32
C TYR A 88 6.15 14.99 7.11
N GLY A 89 6.19 15.56 5.92
CA GLY A 89 6.29 14.82 4.66
C GLY A 89 7.70 14.74 4.09
N ASN A 90 7.87 13.90 3.07
CA ASN A 90 9.07 13.82 2.23
C ASN A 90 10.37 13.55 3.00
N ILE A 91 10.32 12.73 4.05
CA ILE A 91 11.50 12.41 4.85
C ILE A 91 12.21 11.21 4.20
N PRO A 92 13.45 11.36 3.70
CA PRO A 92 14.13 10.26 3.02
C PRO A 92 14.61 9.21 4.04
N TYR A 93 14.17 7.97 3.85
CA TYR A 93 14.59 6.83 4.67
C TYR A 93 15.75 6.05 4.04
N ALA A 94 15.98 6.21 2.75
CA ALA A 94 17.09 5.60 2.01
C ALA A 94 17.76 6.61 1.08
N GLU A 95 18.95 6.28 0.58
CA GLU A 95 19.55 7.01 -0.54
C GLU A 95 18.67 6.91 -1.79
N PRO A 96 18.55 8.00 -2.60
CA PRO A 96 17.78 7.98 -3.83
C PRO A 96 18.25 6.84 -4.76
N PRO A 97 17.35 5.98 -5.26
CA PRO A 97 17.70 4.83 -6.10
C PRO A 97 17.94 5.26 -7.57
N LEU A 98 18.77 6.29 -7.75
CA LEU A 98 19.09 6.92 -9.03
C LEU A 98 20.41 6.40 -9.61
N GLY A 99 20.54 6.45 -10.94
CA GLY A 99 21.78 6.11 -11.64
C GLY A 99 22.31 4.73 -11.24
N ASP A 100 23.51 4.67 -10.67
CA ASP A 100 24.11 3.42 -10.23
C ASP A 100 23.30 2.72 -9.12
N LEU A 101 22.52 3.45 -8.31
CA LEU A 101 21.64 2.86 -7.29
C LEU A 101 20.30 2.36 -7.86
N ARG A 102 20.01 2.63 -9.13
CA ARG A 102 18.84 2.04 -9.81
C ARG A 102 19.02 0.52 -9.90
N LEU A 103 17.93 -0.21 -9.63
CA LEU A 103 17.92 -1.68 -9.58
C LEU A 103 19.01 -2.23 -8.64
N ARG A 104 19.11 -1.63 -7.45
CA ARG A 104 19.91 -2.13 -6.32
C ARG A 104 19.11 -2.16 -5.03
N PRO A 105 19.51 -2.97 -4.04
CA PRO A 105 18.98 -2.88 -2.69
C PRO A 105 19.07 -1.44 -2.17
N PRO A 106 18.04 -0.97 -1.42
CA PRO A 106 18.07 0.36 -0.82
C PRO A 106 19.22 0.49 0.16
N VAL A 107 19.80 1.69 0.23
CA VAL A 107 20.85 2.02 1.20
C VAL A 107 20.22 2.89 2.29
N LEU A 108 20.12 2.37 3.51
CA LEU A 108 19.54 3.08 4.66
C LEU A 108 20.20 4.46 4.84
N LYS A 109 19.38 5.50 4.95
CA LYS A 109 19.87 6.86 5.18
C LYS A 109 20.07 7.10 6.67
N THR A 110 21.33 7.01 7.11
CA THR A 110 21.70 7.12 8.54
C THR A 110 21.86 8.57 9.03
N SER A 111 21.92 9.53 8.11
CA SER A 111 21.96 10.96 8.42
C SER A 111 21.36 11.76 7.27
N LEU A 112 20.70 12.87 7.60
CA LEU A 112 20.16 13.81 6.62
C LEU A 112 21.16 14.93 6.25
N GLY A 113 22.39 14.88 6.76
CA GLY A 113 23.46 15.83 6.40
C GLY A 113 23.40 17.19 7.10
N GLY A 114 22.39 17.43 7.95
CA GLY A 114 22.21 18.67 8.70
C GLY A 114 21.41 19.73 7.94
N GLY A 115 21.30 20.92 8.52
CA GLY A 115 20.56 22.04 7.92
C GLY A 115 19.05 21.96 8.16
N VAL A 116 18.26 22.55 7.26
CA VAL A 116 16.80 22.59 7.36
C VAL A 116 16.17 21.76 6.24
N LEU A 117 15.37 20.77 6.59
CA LEU A 117 14.53 20.00 5.67
C LEU A 117 13.10 20.55 5.72
N ASN A 118 12.59 20.96 4.56
CA ASN A 118 11.18 21.34 4.42
C ASN A 118 10.31 20.08 4.30
N ALA A 119 9.58 19.76 5.37
CA ALA A 119 8.69 18.61 5.49
C ALA A 119 7.21 19.04 5.50
N THR A 120 6.87 20.18 4.90
CA THR A 120 5.50 20.73 4.92
C THR A 120 4.54 20.01 3.96
N VAL A 121 5.07 19.25 3.00
CA VAL A 121 4.32 18.53 1.96
C VAL A 121 4.91 17.15 1.73
N SER A 122 4.08 16.21 1.28
CA SER A 122 4.54 14.88 0.84
C SER A 122 5.50 14.98 -0.33
N GLY A 123 6.43 14.02 -0.38
CA GLY A 123 7.34 13.84 -1.52
C GLY A 123 6.65 13.27 -2.76
N PRO A 124 7.38 13.17 -3.88
CA PRO A 124 6.89 12.43 -5.04
C PRO A 124 6.68 10.94 -4.69
N ILE A 125 5.67 10.33 -5.31
CA ILE A 125 5.47 8.88 -5.25
C ILE A 125 6.45 8.19 -6.20
N CYS A 126 6.66 6.89 -6.03
CA CYS A 126 7.56 6.14 -6.93
C CYS A 126 7.03 6.09 -8.37
N LEU A 127 7.94 5.92 -9.34
CA LEU A 127 7.57 5.76 -10.75
C LEU A 127 6.54 4.64 -10.95
N GLN A 128 5.44 5.01 -11.59
CA GLN A 128 4.30 4.14 -11.90
C GLN A 128 3.51 4.70 -13.10
N PRO A 129 2.80 3.85 -13.85
CA PRO A 129 1.99 4.29 -14.98
C PRO A 129 0.74 5.06 -14.52
N GLU A 130 0.01 4.52 -13.54
CA GLU A 130 -1.22 5.10 -13.01
C GLU A 130 -0.92 6.10 -11.90
N VAL A 131 -1.36 7.34 -12.05
CA VAL A 131 -1.21 8.37 -11.03
C VAL A 131 -2.59 8.78 -10.54
N ARG A 132 -2.87 8.52 -9.27
CA ARG A 132 -4.10 8.99 -8.62
C ARG A 132 -3.87 10.36 -7.97
N TYR A 133 -4.94 11.14 -7.87
CA TYR A 133 -4.95 12.42 -7.14
C TYR A 133 -3.90 13.46 -7.62
N GLY A 134 -3.41 13.35 -8.85
CA GLY A 134 -2.46 14.30 -9.45
C GLY A 134 -1.11 14.39 -8.75
N ARG A 135 -0.67 13.33 -8.05
CA ARG A 135 0.61 13.32 -7.33
C ARG A 135 1.81 13.34 -8.29
N GLU A 136 2.88 14.04 -7.90
CA GLU A 136 4.15 13.99 -8.62
C GLU A 136 4.81 12.61 -8.47
N LYS A 137 5.48 12.11 -9.51
CA LYS A 137 6.21 10.84 -9.49
C LYS A 137 7.69 11.03 -9.82
N SER A 138 8.55 10.31 -9.12
CA SER A 138 10.00 10.33 -9.30
C SER A 138 10.60 8.95 -9.01
N GLU A 139 11.83 8.70 -9.48
CA GLU A 139 12.63 7.59 -8.93
C GLU A 139 13.23 7.94 -7.57
N ASP A 140 13.49 9.22 -7.32
CA ASP A 140 13.83 9.72 -5.99
C ASP A 140 12.56 9.77 -5.14
N CYS A 141 12.15 8.60 -4.65
CA CYS A 141 10.85 8.39 -4.01
C CYS A 141 10.93 7.62 -2.69
N LEU A 142 12.13 7.20 -2.24
CA LEU A 142 12.31 6.40 -1.02
C LEU A 142 12.19 7.28 0.24
N THR A 143 10.98 7.80 0.42
CA THR A 143 10.60 8.76 1.45
C THR A 143 9.38 8.27 2.22
N LEU A 144 9.20 8.79 3.42
CA LEU A 144 8.04 8.56 4.26
C LEU A 144 7.44 9.86 4.76
N ASP A 145 6.16 9.76 5.12
CA ASP A 145 5.36 10.82 5.71
C ASP A 145 4.97 10.43 7.14
N ILE A 146 4.96 11.40 8.05
CA ILE A 146 4.63 11.21 9.47
C ILE A 146 3.47 12.12 9.87
N TYR A 147 2.46 11.52 10.50
CA TYR A 147 1.34 12.20 11.13
C TYR A 147 1.43 12.02 12.64
N LYS A 148 1.61 13.11 13.37
CA LYS A 148 1.83 13.12 14.82
C LYS A 148 0.71 13.93 15.50
N PRO A 149 0.14 13.47 16.62
CA PRO A 149 -0.72 14.32 17.44
C PRO A 149 0.01 15.59 17.92
N SER A 150 -0.57 16.77 17.66
CA SER A 150 0.00 18.05 18.09
C SER A 150 0.00 18.16 19.62
N GLY A 151 1.10 18.67 20.19
CA GLY A 151 1.21 18.92 21.64
C GLY A 151 1.30 17.67 22.53
N ILE A 152 1.32 16.46 21.97
CA ILE A 152 1.53 15.21 22.72
C ILE A 152 2.99 14.81 22.62
N GLU A 153 3.61 14.57 23.78
CA GLU A 153 4.96 14.06 23.91
C GLU A 153 4.97 12.53 24.05
N GLY A 154 6.11 11.92 23.72
CA GLY A 154 6.29 10.47 23.73
C GLY A 154 6.43 9.82 25.11
N PRO A 155 6.48 8.49 25.17
CA PRO A 155 6.49 7.54 24.04
C PRO A 155 5.08 7.24 23.48
N ILE A 156 4.84 7.50 22.19
CA ILE A 156 3.56 7.28 21.49
C ILE A 156 3.62 5.98 20.66
N PRO A 157 2.66 5.04 20.76
CA PRO A 157 2.58 3.90 19.84
C PRO A 157 2.59 4.33 18.36
N VAL A 158 3.22 3.54 17.51
CA VAL A 158 3.44 3.86 16.09
C VAL A 158 2.64 2.90 15.22
N MET A 159 1.85 3.42 14.29
CA MET A 159 1.23 2.64 13.21
C MET A 159 2.03 2.88 11.92
N PHE A 160 2.57 1.82 11.32
CA PHE A 160 3.37 1.88 10.10
C PHE A 160 2.56 1.30 8.91
N TRP A 161 2.20 2.17 7.97
CA TRP A 161 1.33 1.88 6.84
C TRP A 161 2.10 1.58 5.56
N LEU A 162 1.70 0.50 4.89
CA LEU A 162 2.07 0.20 3.51
C LEU A 162 0.81 0.09 2.65
N CYS A 163 0.77 0.91 1.61
CA CYS A 163 -0.39 0.98 0.74
C CYS A 163 -0.41 -0.13 -0.34
N GLY A 164 -1.60 -0.44 -0.85
CA GLY A 164 -1.88 -1.51 -1.83
C GLY A 164 -1.59 -1.17 -3.29
N GLY A 165 -2.38 -1.72 -4.22
CA GLY A 165 -2.26 -1.42 -5.66
C GLY A 165 -1.43 -2.39 -6.50
N GLY A 166 -1.38 -3.66 -6.06
CA GLY A 166 -0.92 -4.79 -6.88
C GLY A 166 0.55 -4.69 -7.34
N PHE A 167 1.39 -3.99 -6.57
CA PHE A 167 2.79 -3.69 -6.90
C PHE A 167 2.97 -2.78 -8.12
N TRP A 168 1.92 -2.14 -8.62
CA TRP A 168 1.95 -1.34 -9.85
C TRP A 168 1.74 0.14 -9.64
N PHE A 169 0.89 0.48 -8.68
CA PHE A 169 0.60 1.86 -8.32
C PHE A 169 0.45 1.95 -6.82
N CYS A 170 1.00 2.98 -6.20
CA CYS A 170 0.76 3.36 -4.81
C CYS A 170 1.54 4.61 -4.42
N GLY A 171 1.28 5.17 -3.25
CA GLY A 171 2.16 6.16 -2.65
C GLY A 171 1.83 6.48 -1.21
N ALA A 172 2.84 6.92 -0.46
CA ALA A 172 2.71 7.32 0.94
C ALA A 172 1.60 8.36 1.15
N SER A 173 1.42 9.25 0.16
CA SER A 173 0.47 10.36 0.19
C SER A 173 -0.94 10.04 -0.35
N TYR A 174 -1.24 8.78 -0.66
CA TYR A 174 -2.57 8.39 -1.17
C TYR A 174 -3.63 8.36 -0.07
N TYR A 175 -3.23 8.06 1.17
CA TYR A 175 -4.13 7.96 2.32
C TYR A 175 -3.76 9.00 3.35
N ASN A 176 -4.62 10.01 3.52
CA ASN A 176 -4.42 11.03 4.54
C ASN A 176 -4.81 10.48 5.92
N ALA A 177 -3.82 10.26 6.77
CA ALA A 177 -4.00 9.70 8.10
C ALA A 177 -4.46 10.70 9.18
N THR A 178 -4.74 11.96 8.81
CA THR A 178 -5.15 13.00 9.75
C THR A 178 -6.34 12.58 10.62
N ASN A 179 -7.38 11.98 10.01
CA ASN A 179 -8.58 11.60 10.76
C ASN A 179 -8.32 10.42 11.72
N LEU A 180 -7.51 9.44 11.31
CA LEU A 180 -7.13 8.32 12.19
C LEU A 180 -6.31 8.79 13.40
N VAL A 181 -5.33 9.68 13.16
CA VAL A 181 -4.51 10.26 14.25
C VAL A 181 -5.37 11.14 15.16
N ALA A 182 -6.23 12.00 14.62
CA ALA A 182 -7.15 12.82 15.41
C ALA A 182 -8.10 11.94 16.26
N ARG A 183 -8.65 10.87 15.68
CA ARG A 183 -9.51 9.92 16.39
C ARG A 183 -8.77 9.23 17.54
N SER A 184 -7.49 8.92 17.37
CA SER A 184 -6.66 8.34 18.43
C SER A 184 -6.54 9.23 19.66
N VAL A 185 -6.47 10.56 19.46
CA VAL A 185 -6.46 11.55 20.54
C VAL A 185 -7.84 11.63 21.19
N GLU A 186 -8.90 11.71 20.39
CA GLU A 186 -10.28 11.80 20.87
C GLU A 186 -10.66 10.61 21.77
N ARG A 187 -10.24 9.39 21.39
CA ARG A 187 -10.50 8.18 22.18
C ARG A 187 -9.56 7.99 23.38
N GLY A 188 -8.59 8.88 23.58
CA GLY A 188 -7.64 8.84 24.70
C GLY A 188 -6.49 7.82 24.56
N THR A 189 -6.18 7.36 23.36
CA THR A 189 -5.00 6.52 23.06
C THR A 189 -4.28 7.05 21.84
N PRO A 190 -3.51 8.16 21.97
CA PRO A 190 -2.85 8.77 20.84
C PRO A 190 -1.90 7.78 20.16
N VAL A 191 -1.91 7.79 18.83
CA VAL A 191 -0.93 7.07 17.98
C VAL A 191 -0.24 8.05 17.05
N LEU A 192 1.00 7.73 16.68
CA LEU A 192 1.71 8.35 15.58
C LEU A 192 1.59 7.43 14.36
N LEU A 193 1.37 7.99 13.17
CA LEU A 193 1.31 7.21 11.93
C LEU A 193 2.48 7.54 11.00
N VAL A 194 3.09 6.50 10.44
CA VAL A 194 4.13 6.58 9.40
C VAL A 194 3.60 5.91 8.13
N SER A 195 3.68 6.60 7.00
CA SER A 195 3.31 6.07 5.68
C SER A 195 4.53 6.10 4.76
N ALA A 196 4.90 4.98 4.14
CA ALA A 196 6.13 4.89 3.36
C ALA A 196 5.87 4.57 1.87
N ASN A 197 6.63 5.21 0.99
CA ASN A 197 6.77 4.79 -0.39
C ASN A 197 7.65 3.54 -0.47
N TYR A 198 7.45 2.73 -1.51
CA TYR A 198 8.36 1.65 -1.91
C TYR A 198 8.35 1.54 -3.43
N ARG A 199 9.43 1.02 -4.05
CA ARG A 199 9.50 0.89 -5.51
C ARG A 199 8.46 -0.12 -6.00
N LEU A 200 7.90 0.16 -7.18
CA LEU A 200 6.82 -0.58 -7.82
C LEU A 200 7.27 -1.11 -9.19
N GLY A 201 6.46 -1.98 -9.78
CA GLY A 201 6.62 -2.52 -11.13
C GLY A 201 7.99 -3.16 -11.33
N PRO A 202 8.56 -3.04 -12.53
CA PRO A 202 9.88 -3.58 -12.85
C PRO A 202 11.04 -3.00 -12.01
N LEU A 203 10.88 -1.79 -11.47
CA LEU A 203 11.91 -1.15 -10.65
C LEU A 203 11.91 -1.64 -9.20
N GLY A 204 10.75 -2.02 -8.67
CA GLY A 204 10.59 -2.61 -7.34
C GLY A 204 10.64 -4.13 -7.33
N PHE A 205 10.26 -4.76 -8.44
CA PHE A 205 10.18 -6.22 -8.54
C PHE A 205 10.81 -6.68 -9.85
N PRO A 206 12.14 -6.53 -10.02
CA PRO A 206 12.87 -7.16 -11.11
C PRO A 206 12.59 -8.67 -11.15
N GLN A 207 12.60 -9.25 -12.34
CA GLN A 207 12.23 -10.65 -12.57
C GLN A 207 13.31 -11.36 -13.40
N GLY A 208 13.21 -12.68 -13.52
CA GLY A 208 14.15 -13.48 -14.32
C GLY A 208 15.45 -13.82 -13.58
N GLN A 209 16.21 -14.72 -14.19
CA GLN A 209 17.44 -15.29 -13.67
C GLN A 209 18.54 -14.24 -13.52
N GLU A 210 18.62 -13.25 -14.42
CA GLU A 210 19.58 -12.15 -14.27
C GLU A 210 19.37 -11.38 -12.96
N ALA A 211 18.12 -11.12 -12.57
CA ALA A 211 17.79 -10.47 -11.31
C ALA A 211 18.04 -11.38 -10.10
N TYR A 212 17.81 -12.69 -10.23
CA TYR A 212 18.15 -13.69 -9.21
C TYR A 212 19.66 -13.72 -8.96
N ASP A 213 20.47 -13.89 -10.00
CA ASP A 213 21.93 -13.97 -9.93
C ASP A 213 22.55 -12.68 -9.36
N ALA A 214 21.93 -11.54 -9.65
CA ALA A 214 22.34 -10.25 -9.12
C ALA A 214 21.85 -9.98 -7.67
N GLY A 215 21.00 -10.84 -7.10
CA GLY A 215 20.46 -10.69 -5.74
C GLY A 215 19.52 -9.50 -5.58
N ILE A 216 18.82 -9.10 -6.65
CA ILE A 216 17.97 -7.91 -6.70
C ILE A 216 16.49 -8.22 -6.90
N LEU A 217 16.06 -9.45 -6.66
CA LEU A 217 14.64 -9.76 -6.54
C LEU A 217 14.05 -9.05 -5.31
N ASN A 218 12.74 -8.76 -5.37
CA ASN A 218 11.96 -8.24 -4.24
C ASN A 218 12.46 -6.88 -3.67
N LEU A 219 12.98 -5.97 -4.50
CA LEU A 219 13.49 -4.65 -4.03
C LEU A 219 12.42 -3.83 -3.29
N GLY A 220 11.17 -3.85 -3.72
CA GLY A 220 10.07 -3.14 -3.05
C GLY A 220 9.81 -3.64 -1.63
N VAL A 221 10.05 -4.94 -1.36
CA VAL A 221 10.01 -5.48 0.01
C VAL A 221 11.20 -4.97 0.82
N ARG A 222 12.40 -4.94 0.22
CA ARG A 222 13.61 -4.39 0.86
C ARG A 222 13.46 -2.91 1.19
N ASP A 223 12.79 -2.15 0.34
CA ASP A 223 12.46 -0.74 0.58
C ASP A 223 11.60 -0.59 1.84
N ALA A 224 10.54 -1.38 1.97
CA ALA A 224 9.68 -1.39 3.15
C ALA A 224 10.42 -1.82 4.44
N ILE A 225 11.30 -2.82 4.36
CA ILE A 225 12.18 -3.22 5.47
C ILE A 225 13.09 -2.07 5.88
N THR A 226 13.66 -1.35 4.91
CA THR A 226 14.56 -0.22 5.16
C THR A 226 13.80 0.97 5.78
N ALA A 227 12.56 1.20 5.36
CA ALA A 227 11.69 2.18 6.01
C ALA A 227 11.38 1.80 7.47
N LEU A 228 11.12 0.52 7.77
CA LEU A 228 10.95 0.04 9.15
C LEU A 228 12.23 0.18 9.98
N GLN A 229 13.40 -0.11 9.40
CA GLN A 229 14.69 0.14 10.05
C GLN A 229 14.86 1.62 10.39
N TRP A 230 14.53 2.51 9.44
CA TRP A 230 14.56 3.94 9.69
C TRP A 230 13.61 4.34 10.83
N VAL A 231 12.40 3.77 10.89
CA VAL A 231 11.45 4.00 11.99
C VAL A 231 12.07 3.57 13.32
N GLN A 232 12.68 2.38 13.38
CA GLN A 232 13.34 1.89 14.60
C GLN A 232 14.47 2.81 15.08
N ASP A 233 15.21 3.42 14.15
CA ASP A 233 16.35 4.27 14.48
C ASP A 233 15.96 5.72 14.80
N ASN A 234 14.88 6.23 14.21
CA ASN A 234 14.61 7.67 14.15
C ASN A 234 13.26 8.11 14.72
N ILE A 235 12.28 7.23 14.89
CA ILE A 235 10.91 7.66 15.24
C ILE A 235 10.80 8.33 16.61
N TRP A 236 11.77 8.09 17.49
CA TRP A 236 11.89 8.74 18.80
C TRP A 236 11.96 10.27 18.67
N ALA A 237 12.51 10.81 17.58
CA ALA A 237 12.61 12.25 17.36
C ALA A 237 11.23 12.92 17.26
N PHE A 238 10.22 12.15 16.83
CA PHE A 238 8.82 12.59 16.71
C PHE A 238 7.99 12.21 17.96
N GLY A 239 8.62 11.63 18.98
CA GLY A 239 7.95 11.09 20.17
C GLY A 239 7.46 9.65 20.03
N GLY A 240 7.69 8.99 18.90
CA GLY A 240 7.25 7.62 18.66
C GLY A 240 7.99 6.58 19.51
N ASN A 241 7.28 5.53 19.91
CA ASN A 241 7.80 4.40 20.66
C ASN A 241 8.16 3.25 19.72
N LYS A 242 9.46 3.07 19.46
CA LYS A 242 9.94 1.99 18.58
C LYS A 242 9.62 0.57 19.06
N LYS A 243 9.29 0.39 20.34
CA LYS A 243 8.86 -0.91 20.91
C LYS A 243 7.37 -1.19 20.69
N GLU A 244 6.61 -0.19 20.28
CA GLU A 244 5.16 -0.26 20.10
C GLU A 244 4.77 0.10 18.67
N VAL A 245 5.49 -0.49 17.71
CA VAL A 245 5.17 -0.39 16.29
C VAL A 245 4.16 -1.48 15.91
N THR A 246 3.07 -1.09 15.27
CA THR A 246 2.13 -1.98 14.59
C THR A 246 2.25 -1.76 13.09
N ALA A 247 2.67 -2.78 12.35
CA ALA A 247 2.72 -2.72 10.90
C ALA A 247 1.33 -3.05 10.33
N PHE A 248 0.87 -2.31 9.32
CA PHE A 248 -0.39 -2.62 8.66
C PHE A 248 -0.34 -2.27 7.19
N GLY A 249 -1.11 -3.01 6.41
CA GLY A 249 -1.19 -2.78 4.98
C GLY A 249 -2.42 -3.42 4.37
N LEU A 250 -2.74 -2.95 3.16
CA LEU A 250 -3.81 -3.46 2.33
C LEU A 250 -3.25 -4.09 1.06
N SER A 251 -3.84 -5.19 0.59
CA SER A 251 -3.51 -5.78 -0.71
C SER A 251 -2.00 -6.01 -0.81
N ALA A 252 -1.33 -5.50 -1.86
CA ALA A 252 0.13 -5.53 -1.99
C ALA A 252 0.91 -5.05 -0.76
N GLY A 253 0.42 -4.04 -0.03
CA GLY A 253 1.03 -3.59 1.23
C GLY A 253 0.88 -4.61 2.36
N SER A 254 -0.25 -5.32 2.41
CA SER A 254 -0.45 -6.46 3.33
C SER A 254 0.44 -7.64 2.95
N ILE A 255 0.59 -7.93 1.65
CA ILE A 255 1.50 -8.94 1.14
C ILE A 255 2.94 -8.63 1.59
N ILE A 256 3.42 -7.39 1.40
CA ILE A 256 4.75 -6.97 1.88
C ILE A 256 4.85 -7.14 3.40
N THR A 257 3.85 -6.68 4.16
CA THR A 257 3.84 -6.82 5.63
C THR A 257 3.93 -8.30 6.05
N SER A 258 3.24 -9.21 5.35
CA SER A 258 3.31 -10.65 5.63
C SER A 258 4.64 -11.29 5.21
N ILE A 259 5.29 -10.80 4.14
CA ILE A 259 6.64 -11.23 3.76
C ILE A 259 7.65 -10.84 4.83
N ILE A 260 7.56 -9.62 5.36
CA ILE A 260 8.44 -9.15 6.45
C ILE A 260 8.26 -10.03 7.69
N SER A 261 7.07 -10.57 7.94
CA SER A 261 6.89 -11.56 9.02
C SER A 261 7.73 -12.83 8.77
N LEU A 262 8.04 -13.21 7.54
CA LEU A 262 8.84 -14.41 7.24
C LEU A 262 10.35 -14.19 7.36
N THR A 263 10.85 -12.96 7.44
CA THR A 263 12.30 -12.67 7.45
C THR A 263 12.96 -12.79 8.82
N GLN A 264 12.18 -13.07 9.87
CA GLN A 264 12.60 -13.29 11.27
C GLN A 264 13.72 -12.35 11.75
N HIS A 265 13.34 -11.14 12.15
CA HIS A 265 14.24 -10.21 12.85
C HIS A 265 14.13 -10.42 14.36
N ASP A 266 15.27 -10.45 15.06
CA ASP A 266 15.33 -10.52 16.53
C ASP A 266 16.15 -9.33 17.09
N PRO A 267 15.51 -8.36 17.78
CA PRO A 267 14.06 -8.26 18.01
C PRO A 267 13.29 -7.91 16.72
N PRO A 268 11.98 -8.25 16.65
CA PRO A 268 11.12 -7.83 15.53
C PRO A 268 11.03 -6.31 15.38
N TYR A 269 10.83 -5.82 14.15
CA TYR A 269 10.61 -4.38 13.88
C TYR A 269 9.23 -3.87 14.32
N TYR A 270 8.28 -4.76 14.60
CA TYR A 270 6.94 -4.45 15.06
C TYR A 270 6.47 -5.50 16.05
N ARG A 271 5.54 -5.11 16.93
CA ARG A 271 4.96 -5.97 17.98
C ARG A 271 3.59 -6.53 17.62
N ALA A 272 3.01 -6.11 16.50
CA ALA A 272 1.71 -6.52 16.01
C ALA A 272 1.58 -6.21 14.51
N ALA A 273 0.72 -6.95 13.81
CA ALA A 273 0.42 -6.69 12.40
C ALA A 273 -1.08 -6.69 12.09
N ILE A 274 -1.51 -5.87 11.14
CA ILE A 274 -2.87 -5.90 10.59
C ILE A 274 -2.78 -6.21 9.09
N HIS A 275 -3.39 -7.32 8.69
CA HIS A 275 -3.41 -7.81 7.32
C HIS A 275 -4.80 -7.62 6.71
N GLU A 276 -4.89 -6.72 5.73
CA GLU A 276 -6.13 -6.46 5.01
C GLU A 276 -5.99 -6.94 3.57
N SER A 277 -6.68 -8.04 3.25
CA SER A 277 -6.77 -8.60 1.90
C SER A 277 -5.41 -8.85 1.24
N GLY A 278 -4.44 -9.45 1.95
CA GLY A 278 -3.18 -9.84 1.32
C GLY A 278 -2.23 -10.60 2.24
N TRP A 279 -1.68 -11.69 1.74
CA TRP A 279 -0.67 -12.53 2.37
C TRP A 279 0.42 -12.89 1.37
N THR A 280 1.51 -13.48 1.83
CA THR A 280 2.72 -13.69 1.02
C THR A 280 2.44 -14.32 -0.35
N SER A 281 1.47 -15.23 -0.38
CA SER A 281 1.11 -16.04 -1.55
C SER A 281 -0.19 -15.60 -2.22
N THR A 282 -0.74 -14.42 -1.87
CA THR A 282 -1.93 -13.86 -2.54
C THR A 282 -1.72 -13.72 -4.03
N LEU A 283 -0.48 -13.47 -4.43
CA LEU A 283 -0.02 -13.79 -5.77
C LEU A 283 0.71 -15.13 -5.67
N PRO A 284 0.24 -16.19 -6.37
CA PRO A 284 0.95 -17.46 -6.41
C PRO A 284 2.43 -17.25 -6.73
N LEU A 285 3.28 -17.67 -5.79
CA LEU A 285 4.70 -17.38 -5.88
C LEU A 285 5.34 -18.16 -7.03
N LYS A 286 6.34 -17.56 -7.65
CA LYS A 286 7.05 -18.16 -8.79
C LYS A 286 8.55 -18.09 -8.56
N ARG A 287 9.29 -19.01 -9.18
CA ARG A 287 10.74 -18.91 -9.24
C ARG A 287 11.12 -17.84 -10.25
N ALA A 288 12.31 -17.29 -10.12
CA ALA A 288 12.82 -16.28 -11.03
C ALA A 288 12.75 -16.71 -12.50
N VAL A 289 13.16 -17.97 -12.80
CA VAL A 289 13.11 -18.56 -14.14
C VAL A 289 11.70 -18.65 -14.75
N ASP A 290 10.66 -18.72 -13.92
CA ASP A 290 9.27 -18.79 -14.39
C ASP A 290 8.74 -17.41 -14.82
N ARG A 291 9.52 -16.34 -14.59
CA ARG A 291 9.18 -14.94 -14.88
C ARG A 291 10.06 -14.31 -15.96
N GLU A 292 10.87 -15.11 -16.67
CA GLU A 292 11.73 -14.65 -17.78
C GLU A 292 10.95 -13.90 -18.87
N GLN A 293 9.75 -14.39 -19.20
CA GLN A 293 8.93 -13.76 -20.23
C GLN A 293 8.47 -12.36 -19.81
N SER A 294 8.09 -12.16 -18.55
CA SER A 294 7.71 -10.84 -18.03
C SER A 294 8.88 -9.86 -18.14
N TRP A 295 10.07 -10.30 -17.73
CA TRP A 295 11.28 -9.49 -17.80
C TRP A 295 11.67 -9.17 -19.25
N SER A 296 11.73 -10.19 -20.11
CA SER A 296 12.08 -10.06 -21.52
C SER A 296 11.12 -9.16 -22.29
N SER A 297 9.80 -9.27 -22.04
CA SER A 297 8.81 -8.40 -22.67
C SER A 297 8.97 -6.95 -22.25
N TYR A 298 9.26 -6.68 -20.97
CA TYR A 298 9.50 -5.31 -20.48
C TYR A 298 10.77 -4.71 -21.09
N VAL A 299 11.89 -5.42 -21.01
CA VAL A 299 13.17 -4.95 -21.57
C VAL A 299 13.09 -4.79 -23.08
N GLY A 300 12.44 -5.74 -23.78
CA GLY A 300 12.20 -5.68 -25.22
C GLY A 300 11.29 -4.52 -25.64
N GLY A 301 10.42 -4.05 -24.75
CA GLY A 301 9.59 -2.86 -24.94
C GLY A 301 10.37 -1.53 -24.84
N ILE A 302 11.63 -1.57 -24.39
CA ILE A 302 12.52 -0.40 -24.30
C ILE A 302 13.47 -0.44 -25.50
N PRO A 303 13.29 0.41 -26.53
CA PRO A 303 14.07 0.32 -27.77
C PRO A 303 15.59 0.35 -27.55
N GLN A 304 16.07 1.08 -26.54
CA GLN A 304 17.48 1.19 -26.20
C GLN A 304 18.06 -0.10 -25.56
N CYS A 305 17.21 -0.96 -25.00
CA CYS A 305 17.60 -2.19 -24.31
C CYS A 305 17.12 -3.48 -24.99
N ALA A 306 16.34 -3.39 -26.08
CA ALA A 306 15.78 -4.55 -26.75
C ALA A 306 16.85 -5.59 -27.17
N ASP A 307 18.01 -5.14 -27.65
CA ASP A 307 19.12 -6.01 -28.05
C ASP A 307 19.84 -6.70 -26.87
N THR A 308 19.52 -6.33 -25.63
CA THR A 308 20.08 -6.96 -24.42
C THR A 308 19.23 -8.12 -23.90
N VAL A 309 18.03 -8.34 -24.44
CA VAL A 309 17.15 -9.44 -24.01
C VAL A 309 17.87 -10.78 -24.23
N GLY A 310 18.01 -11.55 -23.14
CA GLY A 310 18.70 -12.84 -23.15
C GLY A 310 20.24 -12.78 -23.15
N SER A 311 20.85 -11.58 -23.10
CA SER A 311 22.32 -11.44 -23.08
C SER A 311 22.93 -11.47 -21.67
N GLY A 312 22.11 -11.33 -20.61
CA GLY A 312 22.57 -11.14 -19.24
C GLY A 312 23.12 -9.74 -18.93
N ALA A 313 22.84 -8.76 -19.82
CA ALA A 313 23.25 -7.37 -19.67
C ALA A 313 22.04 -6.40 -19.67
N THR A 314 20.85 -6.89 -19.34
CA THR A 314 19.64 -6.05 -19.32
C THR A 314 19.72 -5.01 -18.21
N LEU A 315 20.26 -5.37 -17.03
CA LEU A 315 20.33 -4.48 -15.88
C LEU A 315 21.20 -3.25 -16.12
N ASP A 316 22.35 -3.40 -16.77
CA ASP A 316 23.24 -2.28 -17.06
C ASP A 316 22.63 -1.33 -18.09
N CYS A 317 21.92 -1.86 -19.08
CA CYS A 317 21.16 -1.02 -20.00
C CYS A 317 20.04 -0.25 -19.28
N LEU A 318 19.26 -0.92 -18.44
CA LEU A 318 18.16 -0.31 -17.68
C LEU A 318 18.64 0.77 -16.70
N ARG A 319 19.87 0.69 -16.19
CA ARG A 319 20.50 1.76 -15.38
C ARG A 319 20.81 3.02 -16.19
N ALA A 320 21.03 2.89 -17.50
CA ALA A 320 21.43 3.99 -18.37
C ALA A 320 20.26 4.72 -19.05
N VAL A 321 19.06 4.12 -19.11
CA VAL A 321 17.89 4.72 -19.79
C VAL A 321 17.20 5.80 -18.95
N ASP A 322 16.45 6.68 -19.59
CA ASP A 322 15.67 7.71 -18.91
C ASP A 322 14.33 7.17 -18.37
N ASN A 323 13.73 7.93 -17.44
CA ASN A 323 12.49 7.55 -16.77
C ASN A 323 11.29 7.43 -17.71
N SER A 324 11.24 8.20 -18.80
CA SER A 324 10.14 8.15 -19.76
C SER A 324 10.16 6.84 -20.55
N SER A 325 11.35 6.39 -20.95
CA SER A 325 11.54 5.08 -21.60
C SER A 325 11.12 3.92 -20.67
N LEU A 326 11.52 3.98 -19.39
CA LEU A 326 11.13 2.98 -18.38
C LEU A 326 9.62 2.89 -18.16
N LEU A 327 8.93 4.05 -18.17
CA LEU A 327 7.48 4.11 -17.96
C LEU A 327 6.69 3.68 -19.19
N GLN A 328 7.17 3.93 -20.40
CA GLN A 328 6.48 3.57 -21.64
C GLN A 328 6.42 2.06 -21.87
N ALA A 329 7.46 1.33 -21.43
CA ALA A 329 7.51 -0.13 -21.57
C ALA A 329 6.72 -0.90 -20.51
N ASN A 330 6.14 -0.21 -19.52
CA ASN A 330 5.37 -0.87 -18.46
C ASN A 330 4.14 -1.59 -19.04
N ILE A 331 4.12 -2.91 -18.90
CA ILE A 331 3.03 -3.76 -19.36
C ILE A 331 1.94 -3.78 -18.28
N TYR A 332 0.89 -2.99 -18.46
CA TYR A 332 -0.22 -2.98 -17.50
C TYR A 332 -1.00 -4.32 -17.59
N PRO A 333 -1.34 -4.98 -16.46
CA PRO A 333 -2.03 -6.28 -16.47
C PRO A 333 -3.42 -6.30 -17.13
N ARG A 334 -4.02 -5.13 -17.42
CA ARG A 334 -5.39 -5.01 -17.96
C ARG A 334 -5.50 -5.31 -19.45
N ASP A 335 -4.41 -5.16 -20.19
CA ASP A 335 -4.53 -4.98 -21.65
C ASP A 335 -4.41 -6.28 -22.45
N LEU A 336 -4.12 -7.41 -21.81
CA LEU A 336 -3.79 -8.64 -22.53
C LEU A 336 -4.35 -9.89 -21.84
N TYR A 337 -5.31 -10.53 -22.51
CA TYR A 337 -5.53 -11.96 -22.36
C TYR A 337 -4.19 -12.67 -22.65
N GLY A 338 -3.67 -13.45 -21.71
CA GLY A 338 -2.40 -14.18 -21.88
C GLY A 338 -1.15 -13.54 -21.25
N VAL A 339 -1.28 -12.48 -20.43
CA VAL A 339 -0.20 -12.03 -19.53
C VAL A 339 -0.59 -12.33 -18.09
N GLN A 340 0.34 -12.90 -17.32
CA GLN A 340 0.09 -13.30 -15.94
C GLN A 340 -0.47 -12.13 -15.12
N MET A 341 -1.44 -12.44 -14.26
CA MET A 341 -1.93 -11.49 -13.28
C MET A 341 -0.76 -10.99 -12.42
N PHE A 342 -0.50 -9.68 -12.47
CA PHE A 342 0.64 -9.02 -11.84
C PHE A 342 2.00 -9.60 -12.27
N PRO A 343 2.53 -9.22 -13.45
CA PRO A 343 3.76 -9.79 -14.00
C PRO A 343 5.02 -9.42 -13.21
N PHE A 344 4.97 -8.31 -12.44
CA PHE A 344 6.01 -7.86 -11.53
C PHE A 344 5.46 -7.86 -10.11
N GLY A 345 6.04 -8.67 -9.24
CA GLY A 345 5.65 -8.82 -7.83
C GLY A 345 6.63 -9.73 -7.09
N PRO A 346 6.35 -10.08 -5.83
CA PRO A 346 7.20 -10.97 -5.06
C PRO A 346 7.46 -12.32 -5.76
N CYS A 347 8.68 -12.83 -5.60
CA CYS A 347 9.11 -14.11 -6.15
C CYS A 347 10.06 -14.83 -5.19
N LEU A 348 10.23 -16.13 -5.41
CA LEU A 348 11.20 -16.92 -4.66
C LEU A 348 12.62 -16.48 -5.04
N ASP A 349 13.39 -16.02 -4.06
CA ASP A 349 14.70 -15.37 -4.25
C ASP A 349 15.87 -16.18 -3.68
N GLY A 350 15.65 -17.47 -3.45
CA GLY A 350 16.68 -18.45 -3.13
C GLY A 350 17.11 -18.46 -1.66
N PRO A 351 18.00 -19.40 -1.27
CA PRO A 351 18.28 -19.71 0.15
C PRO A 351 18.68 -18.51 1.02
N ASP A 352 19.39 -17.53 0.44
CA ASP A 352 19.87 -16.33 1.14
C ASP A 352 18.94 -15.11 0.97
N GLY A 353 17.79 -15.32 0.33
CA GLY A 353 16.80 -14.29 0.03
C GLY A 353 15.73 -14.11 1.12
N LEU A 354 14.77 -13.22 0.85
CA LEU A 354 13.63 -12.95 1.74
C LEU A 354 12.61 -14.10 1.71
N LEU A 355 12.41 -14.69 0.54
CA LEU A 355 11.48 -15.77 0.21
C LEU A 355 12.24 -16.96 -0.39
N PRO A 356 12.99 -17.72 0.43
CA PRO A 356 13.81 -18.82 -0.06
C PRO A 356 12.98 -20.04 -0.52
N VAL A 357 11.82 -20.23 0.08
CA VAL A 357 10.91 -21.37 -0.12
C VAL A 357 9.47 -20.88 -0.08
N LEU A 358 8.53 -21.78 -0.39
CA LEU A 358 7.11 -21.49 -0.23
C LEU A 358 6.78 -21.12 1.23
N PRO A 359 6.01 -20.04 1.47
CA PRO A 359 5.63 -19.59 2.81
C PRO A 359 5.01 -20.67 3.70
N SER A 360 4.18 -21.55 3.14
CA SER A 360 3.62 -22.71 3.84
C SER A 360 4.68 -23.57 4.54
N GLU A 361 5.88 -23.73 3.97
CA GLU A 361 6.98 -24.48 4.59
C GLU A 361 7.51 -23.77 5.84
N ARG A 362 7.55 -22.43 5.84
CA ARG A 362 8.01 -21.64 6.99
C ARG A 362 6.94 -21.54 8.07
N THR A 363 5.69 -21.28 7.70
CA THR A 363 4.58 -21.17 8.65
C THR A 363 4.31 -22.50 9.32
N ALA A 364 4.43 -23.64 8.62
CA ALA A 364 4.21 -24.97 9.17
C ALA A 364 5.09 -25.29 10.40
N VAL A 365 6.30 -24.75 10.47
CA VAL A 365 7.27 -24.98 11.57
C VAL A 365 7.44 -23.78 12.51
N GLY A 366 6.65 -22.72 12.32
CA GLY A 366 6.70 -21.54 13.19
C GLY A 366 7.86 -20.59 12.89
N HIS A 367 8.46 -20.71 11.70
CA HIS A 367 9.58 -19.87 11.25
C HIS A 367 9.08 -18.55 10.65
N PHE A 368 8.43 -17.74 11.50
CA PHE A 368 7.96 -16.40 11.20
C PHE A 368 7.99 -15.53 12.46
N THR A 369 7.78 -14.23 12.31
CA THR A 369 7.67 -13.24 13.38
C THR A 369 6.36 -13.47 14.13
N GLN A 370 6.46 -13.98 15.35
CA GLN A 370 5.32 -14.40 16.16
C GLN A 370 4.74 -13.23 16.98
N VAL A 371 3.87 -12.44 16.35
CA VAL A 371 3.20 -11.28 16.96
C VAL A 371 1.68 -11.37 16.80
N PRO A 372 0.85 -10.77 17.68
CA PRO A 372 -0.60 -10.74 17.47
C PRO A 372 -0.99 -10.16 16.10
N THR A 373 -2.12 -10.64 15.53
CA THR A 373 -2.63 -10.12 14.25
C THR A 373 -4.12 -9.79 14.21
N LEU A 374 -4.48 -8.72 13.50
CA LEU A 374 -5.80 -8.62 12.85
C LEU A 374 -5.66 -9.12 11.41
N ALA A 375 -6.63 -9.89 10.93
CA ALA A 375 -6.61 -10.50 9.61
C ALA A 375 -8.01 -10.41 8.98
N GLY A 376 -8.12 -9.88 7.77
CA GLY A 376 -9.43 -9.87 7.12
C GLY A 376 -9.38 -9.67 5.62
N THR A 377 -10.52 -9.92 5.01
CA THR A 377 -10.76 -9.89 3.57
C THR A 377 -12.06 -9.15 3.30
N THR A 378 -12.29 -8.78 2.05
CA THR A 378 -13.64 -8.43 1.61
C THR A 378 -14.41 -9.67 1.20
N ARG A 379 -15.74 -9.59 1.16
CA ARG A 379 -16.57 -10.75 0.79
C ARG A 379 -16.35 -11.14 -0.67
N ASP A 380 -16.28 -10.14 -1.55
CA ASP A 380 -16.28 -10.29 -2.99
C ASP A 380 -14.92 -9.84 -3.56
N GLU A 381 -13.85 -10.48 -3.12
CA GLU A 381 -12.48 -10.21 -3.61
C GLU A 381 -12.35 -10.48 -5.12
N GLY A 382 -12.85 -11.64 -5.56
CA GLY A 382 -12.62 -12.19 -6.90
C GLY A 382 -13.12 -11.33 -8.08
N PRO A 383 -14.34 -10.75 -8.04
CA PRO A 383 -14.84 -9.90 -9.13
C PRO A 383 -13.89 -8.77 -9.54
N TYR A 384 -13.14 -8.17 -8.61
CA TYR A 384 -12.19 -7.10 -8.89
C TYR A 384 -11.06 -7.51 -9.85
N PHE A 385 -10.80 -8.81 -9.92
CA PHE A 385 -9.70 -9.43 -10.63
C PHE A 385 -10.11 -10.03 -11.99
N ILE A 386 -11.40 -9.99 -12.30
CA ILE A 386 -11.98 -10.53 -13.53
C ILE A 386 -12.70 -9.39 -14.25
N ARG A 387 -12.07 -8.82 -15.29
CA ARG A 387 -12.50 -7.53 -15.88
C ARG A 387 -12.96 -7.62 -17.33
N TRP A 388 -13.33 -8.81 -17.81
CA TRP A 388 -13.66 -9.04 -19.21
C TRP A 388 -15.14 -9.34 -19.42
N PRO A 389 -16.02 -8.32 -19.48
CA PRO A 389 -17.47 -8.54 -19.63
C PRO A 389 -17.85 -9.23 -20.95
N GLN A 390 -17.00 -9.14 -21.96
CA GLN A 390 -17.24 -9.73 -23.27
C GLN A 390 -16.63 -11.13 -23.42
N ALA A 391 -15.94 -11.65 -22.40
CA ALA A 391 -15.37 -12.99 -22.45
C ALA A 391 -16.47 -14.07 -22.36
N ASN A 392 -16.27 -15.17 -23.09
CA ASN A 392 -17.11 -16.37 -22.97
C ASN A 392 -16.49 -17.29 -21.92
N TYR A 393 -17.06 -17.34 -20.71
CA TYR A 393 -16.49 -18.03 -19.56
C TYR A 393 -16.76 -19.54 -19.59
N THR A 394 -16.32 -20.23 -20.64
CA THR A 394 -16.41 -21.70 -20.73
C THR A 394 -15.65 -22.37 -19.58
N ASP A 395 -15.98 -23.63 -19.27
CA ASP A 395 -15.22 -24.38 -18.26
C ASP A 395 -13.74 -24.49 -18.64
N GLU A 396 -13.43 -24.59 -19.93
CA GLU A 396 -12.06 -24.53 -20.47
C GLU A 396 -11.41 -23.17 -20.18
N PHE A 397 -12.11 -22.06 -20.42
CA PHE A 397 -11.59 -20.73 -20.10
C PHE A 397 -11.32 -20.57 -18.60
N ILE A 398 -12.24 -21.03 -17.75
CA ILE A 398 -12.08 -20.97 -16.29
C ILE A 398 -10.86 -21.78 -15.86
N TYR A 399 -10.73 -23.00 -16.39
CA TYR A 399 -9.57 -23.86 -16.12
C TYR A 399 -8.27 -23.16 -16.53
N ASP A 400 -8.20 -22.64 -17.76
CA ASP A 400 -7.01 -21.98 -18.29
C ASP A 400 -6.66 -20.72 -17.50
N PHE A 401 -7.65 -19.91 -17.11
CA PHE A 401 -7.44 -18.73 -16.29
C PHE A 401 -6.84 -19.08 -14.93
N LEU A 402 -7.40 -20.09 -14.24
CA LEU A 402 -6.87 -20.53 -12.95
C LEU A 402 -5.47 -21.11 -13.12
N ALA A 403 -5.31 -22.07 -14.04
CA ALA A 403 -4.04 -22.74 -14.30
C ALA A 403 -2.92 -21.76 -14.66
N PHE A 404 -3.20 -20.77 -15.50
CA PHE A 404 -2.22 -19.78 -15.92
C PHE A 404 -1.62 -18.96 -14.76
N ASN A 405 -2.40 -18.75 -13.69
CA ASN A 405 -1.93 -18.03 -12.51
C ASN A 405 -1.03 -18.87 -11.60
N ILE A 406 -1.20 -20.19 -11.60
CA ILE A 406 -0.45 -21.17 -10.77
C ILE A 406 0.45 -22.08 -11.63
N THR A 407 0.90 -21.62 -12.80
CA THR A 407 1.85 -22.34 -13.67
C THR A 407 3.14 -21.52 -13.90
N PRO A 408 4.30 -22.14 -14.14
CA PRO A 408 4.55 -23.59 -14.27
C PRO A 408 4.30 -24.34 -12.96
N ALA A 409 3.72 -25.55 -13.06
CA ALA A 409 3.43 -26.35 -11.88
C ALA A 409 4.71 -26.70 -11.12
N MET A 410 4.69 -26.59 -9.79
CA MET A 410 5.77 -27.06 -8.92
C MET A 410 5.62 -28.54 -8.51
N THR A 411 4.65 -29.23 -9.11
CA THR A 411 4.33 -30.64 -8.89
C THR A 411 4.31 -31.41 -10.21
N ASP A 412 4.04 -32.72 -10.16
CA ASP A 412 3.77 -33.51 -11.37
C ASP A 412 2.52 -32.99 -12.10
N GLU A 413 2.58 -32.95 -13.44
CA GLU A 413 1.52 -32.38 -14.27
C GLU A 413 0.18 -33.11 -14.12
N ALA A 414 0.17 -34.44 -13.93
CA ALA A 414 -1.06 -35.18 -13.75
C ALA A 414 -1.70 -34.84 -12.40
N TYR A 415 -0.89 -34.74 -11.34
CA TYR A 415 -1.36 -34.34 -10.02
C TYR A 415 -1.87 -32.90 -10.00
N PHE A 416 -1.16 -31.96 -10.63
CA PHE A 416 -1.61 -30.59 -10.81
C PHE A 416 -3.00 -30.54 -11.48
N LYS A 417 -3.17 -31.25 -12.59
CA LYS A 417 -4.43 -31.30 -13.34
C LYS A 417 -5.56 -31.88 -12.49
N GLU A 418 -5.31 -33.00 -11.82
CA GLU A 418 -6.28 -33.67 -10.95
C GLU A 418 -6.75 -32.73 -9.83
N THR A 419 -5.81 -32.10 -9.11
CA THR A 419 -6.10 -31.18 -8.01
C THR A 419 -6.88 -29.96 -8.47
N LEU A 420 -6.48 -29.33 -9.59
CA LEU A 420 -7.18 -28.14 -10.11
C LEU A 420 -8.59 -28.49 -10.64
N THR A 421 -8.75 -29.64 -11.31
CA THR A 421 -10.08 -30.12 -11.72
C THR A 421 -10.95 -30.44 -10.52
N LYS A 422 -10.40 -31.07 -9.47
CA LYS A 422 -11.12 -31.29 -8.21
C LYS A 422 -11.52 -29.97 -7.58
N PHE A 423 -10.63 -28.97 -7.50
CA PHE A 423 -10.94 -27.64 -6.99
C PHE A 423 -12.13 -27.01 -7.72
N MET A 424 -12.10 -26.98 -9.05
CA MET A 424 -13.20 -26.43 -9.84
C MET A 424 -14.54 -27.16 -9.61
N SER A 425 -14.50 -28.48 -9.38
CA SER A 425 -15.70 -29.29 -9.14
C SER A 425 -16.41 -28.97 -7.81
N LEU A 426 -15.73 -28.30 -6.87
CA LEU A 426 -16.28 -27.94 -5.57
C LEU A 426 -17.18 -26.70 -5.60
N TYR A 427 -17.19 -25.96 -6.71
CA TYR A 427 -18.02 -24.77 -6.87
C TYR A 427 -19.23 -25.08 -7.76
N SER A 428 -20.40 -24.69 -7.26
CA SER A 428 -21.68 -24.83 -7.96
C SER A 428 -21.67 -24.15 -9.32
N GLN A 429 -22.42 -24.73 -10.27
CA GLN A 429 -22.71 -24.09 -11.55
C GLN A 429 -23.90 -23.13 -11.48
N ASP A 430 -24.62 -23.11 -10.34
CA ASP A 430 -25.71 -22.17 -10.09
C ASP A 430 -25.15 -20.75 -9.86
N PRO A 431 -25.48 -19.76 -10.71
CA PRO A 431 -25.02 -18.39 -10.55
C PRO A 431 -25.41 -17.75 -9.20
N ALA A 432 -26.47 -18.23 -8.55
CA ALA A 432 -26.89 -17.74 -7.23
C ALA A 432 -25.85 -17.98 -6.12
N GLU A 433 -25.01 -19.02 -6.28
CA GLU A 433 -23.99 -19.43 -5.32
C GLU A 433 -22.61 -18.75 -5.58
N GLY A 434 -22.46 -18.01 -6.68
CA GLY A 434 -21.19 -17.37 -7.04
C GLY A 434 -21.03 -15.93 -6.53
N SER A 435 -19.82 -15.38 -6.65
CA SER A 435 -19.50 -13.99 -6.27
C SER A 435 -19.81 -13.01 -7.42
N PRO A 436 -20.47 -11.85 -7.21
CA PRO A 436 -20.87 -11.30 -5.92
C PRO A 436 -21.91 -12.13 -5.17
N TYR A 437 -21.59 -12.52 -3.94
CA TYR A 437 -22.48 -13.36 -3.15
C TYR A 437 -23.74 -12.60 -2.75
N PHE A 438 -24.83 -13.32 -2.49
CA PHE A 438 -26.11 -12.75 -2.07
C PHE A 438 -26.78 -11.83 -3.10
N THR A 439 -26.50 -12.05 -4.39
CA THR A 439 -27.12 -11.32 -5.53
C THR A 439 -28.07 -12.19 -6.36
N GLY A 440 -28.31 -13.44 -5.96
CA GLY A 440 -29.15 -14.38 -6.70
C GLY A 440 -28.61 -14.65 -8.11
N GLU A 441 -29.52 -14.87 -9.07
CA GLU A 441 -29.16 -15.16 -10.46
C GLU A 441 -28.74 -13.92 -11.28
N GLU A 442 -28.61 -12.74 -10.67
CA GLU A 442 -28.16 -11.53 -11.39
C GLU A 442 -26.74 -11.74 -11.93
N THR A 443 -26.57 -11.45 -13.22
CA THR A 443 -25.32 -11.67 -13.97
C THR A 443 -24.62 -10.38 -14.35
N PHE A 444 -25.29 -9.23 -14.16
CA PHE A 444 -24.76 -7.90 -14.45
C PHE A 444 -24.33 -7.72 -15.92
N GLY A 445 -24.91 -8.50 -16.84
CA GLY A 445 -24.56 -8.52 -18.25
C GLY A 445 -23.34 -9.37 -18.61
N PHE A 446 -22.79 -10.14 -17.67
CA PHE A 446 -21.72 -11.10 -17.91
C PHE A 446 -22.29 -12.49 -18.22
N ASP A 447 -21.43 -13.41 -18.68
CA ASP A 447 -21.74 -14.84 -18.68
C ASP A 447 -22.07 -15.31 -17.25
N PRO A 448 -23.11 -16.14 -17.03
CA PRO A 448 -23.45 -16.61 -15.68
C PRO A 448 -22.29 -17.31 -14.95
N ARG A 449 -21.36 -17.92 -15.69
CA ARG A 449 -20.17 -18.60 -15.14
C ARG A 449 -19.10 -17.63 -14.62
N PHE A 450 -19.20 -16.33 -14.92
CA PHE A 450 -18.38 -15.28 -14.32
C PHE A 450 -18.38 -15.38 -12.80
N LYS A 451 -19.57 -15.53 -12.19
CA LYS A 451 -19.70 -15.53 -10.73
C LYS A 451 -19.02 -16.72 -10.07
N ARG A 452 -19.02 -17.87 -10.75
CA ARG A 452 -18.33 -19.08 -10.33
C ARG A 452 -16.80 -18.90 -10.37
N LEU A 453 -16.27 -18.32 -11.45
CA LEU A 453 -14.84 -18.00 -11.52
C LEU A 453 -14.43 -16.94 -10.47
N ALA A 454 -15.29 -15.95 -10.22
CA ALA A 454 -15.08 -14.94 -9.20
C ALA A 454 -15.00 -15.54 -7.79
N ALA A 455 -15.90 -16.47 -7.45
CA ALA A 455 -15.83 -17.20 -6.18
C ALA A 455 -14.50 -17.96 -6.04
N MET A 456 -14.11 -18.74 -7.06
CA MET A 456 -12.84 -19.48 -7.08
C MET A 456 -11.63 -18.55 -6.91
N THR A 457 -11.63 -17.42 -7.62
CA THR A 457 -10.52 -16.44 -7.59
C THR A 457 -10.40 -15.78 -6.22
N GLY A 458 -11.51 -15.40 -5.60
CA GLY A 458 -11.51 -14.81 -4.26
C GLY A 458 -10.98 -15.77 -3.19
N ASP A 459 -11.37 -17.05 -3.27
CA ASP A 459 -10.89 -18.07 -2.34
C ASP A 459 -9.41 -18.40 -2.55
N MET A 460 -8.99 -18.58 -3.80
CA MET A 460 -7.63 -18.93 -4.16
C MET A 460 -6.62 -17.84 -3.78
N LEU A 461 -6.95 -16.56 -3.99
CA LEU A 461 -6.00 -15.47 -3.78
C LEU A 461 -6.08 -14.84 -2.38
N PHE A 462 -7.22 -14.95 -1.66
CA PHE A 462 -7.43 -14.21 -0.42
C PHE A 462 -8.01 -15.05 0.72
N GLN A 463 -9.18 -15.68 0.55
CA GLN A 463 -9.89 -16.30 1.68
C GLN A 463 -9.12 -17.49 2.27
N SER A 464 -8.52 -18.32 1.42
CA SER A 464 -7.72 -19.47 1.86
C SER A 464 -6.50 -19.03 2.66
N LEU A 465 -5.77 -18.03 2.19
CA LEU A 465 -4.55 -17.54 2.85
C LEU A 465 -4.85 -16.81 4.16
N ARG A 466 -5.95 -16.06 4.26
CA ARG A 466 -6.41 -15.52 5.54
C ARG A 466 -6.67 -16.65 6.53
N ARG A 467 -7.42 -17.68 6.12
CA ARG A 467 -7.76 -18.82 7.00
C ARG A 467 -6.50 -19.58 7.42
N GLU A 468 -5.61 -19.89 6.47
CA GLU A 468 -4.32 -20.54 6.75
C GLU A 468 -3.46 -19.74 7.73
N TRP A 469 -3.37 -18.42 7.54
CA TRP A 469 -2.64 -17.53 8.42
C TRP A 469 -3.20 -17.60 9.84
N GLN A 470 -4.52 -17.42 10.01
CA GLN A 470 -5.15 -17.47 11.33
C GLN A 470 -5.01 -18.82 12.01
N GLU A 471 -5.14 -19.93 11.26
CA GLU A 471 -4.91 -21.27 11.78
C GLU A 471 -3.45 -21.48 12.21
N SER A 472 -2.49 -20.90 11.47
CA SER A 472 -1.08 -20.89 11.86
C SER A 472 -0.85 -20.09 13.15
N MET A 473 -1.46 -18.91 13.30
CA MET A 473 -1.39 -18.13 14.54
C MET A 473 -1.91 -18.94 15.73
N VAL A 474 -3.08 -19.57 15.60
CA VAL A 474 -3.68 -20.41 16.63
C VAL A 474 -2.77 -21.61 16.98
N LYS A 475 -2.23 -22.29 15.97
CA LYS A 475 -1.32 -23.43 16.15
C LYS A 475 -0.10 -23.09 17.01
N PHE A 476 0.42 -21.87 16.90
CA PHE A 476 1.55 -21.38 17.70
C PHE A 476 1.14 -20.60 18.96
N GLY A 477 -0.14 -20.62 19.33
CA GLY A 477 -0.64 -19.99 20.55
C GLY A 477 -0.66 -18.46 20.52
N LEU A 478 -0.73 -17.87 19.32
CA LEU A 478 -0.70 -16.43 19.12
C LEU A 478 -2.12 -15.85 18.98
N PRO A 479 -2.40 -14.68 19.58
CA PRO A 479 -3.69 -14.03 19.43
C PRO A 479 -3.95 -13.58 17.98
N THR A 480 -5.12 -13.89 17.45
CA THR A 480 -5.56 -13.36 16.16
C THR A 480 -7.07 -13.11 16.12
N TRP A 481 -7.49 -12.11 15.37
CA TRP A 481 -8.90 -11.75 15.16
C TRP A 481 -9.20 -11.62 13.68
N GLY A 482 -10.28 -12.27 13.25
CA GLY A 482 -10.69 -12.32 11.84
C GLY A 482 -11.84 -11.37 11.54
N PHE A 483 -11.81 -10.68 10.40
CA PHE A 483 -12.97 -9.93 9.89
C PHE A 483 -13.28 -10.25 8.43
N MET A 484 -14.52 -9.98 8.03
CA MET A 484 -14.92 -9.90 6.63
C MET A 484 -15.69 -8.60 6.37
N TRP A 485 -15.19 -7.81 5.42
CA TRP A 485 -15.90 -6.64 4.92
C TRP A 485 -17.05 -7.06 4.01
N THR A 486 -18.27 -6.61 4.31
CA THR A 486 -19.49 -7.00 3.57
C THR A 486 -20.35 -5.80 3.17
N GLN A 487 -19.86 -4.58 3.39
CA GLN A 487 -20.47 -3.37 2.88
C GLN A 487 -20.24 -3.29 1.37
N ASN A 488 -21.31 -3.29 0.58
CA ASN A 488 -21.22 -3.12 -0.87
C ASN A 488 -20.80 -1.68 -1.20
N GLY A 489 -19.86 -1.51 -2.12
CA GLY A 489 -19.42 -0.23 -2.68
C GLY A 489 -20.18 0.22 -3.93
N GLU A 490 -21.48 -0.10 -4.06
CA GLU A 490 -22.27 0.18 -5.28
C GLU A 490 -22.34 1.67 -5.68
N HIS A 491 -22.06 2.58 -4.75
CA HIS A 491 -21.95 4.03 -5.03
C HIS A 491 -20.54 4.45 -5.49
N GLU A 492 -19.54 3.60 -5.27
CA GLU A 492 -18.12 3.87 -5.55
C GLU A 492 -17.67 3.16 -6.84
N HIS A 493 -18.27 2.02 -7.17
CA HIS A 493 -17.91 1.20 -8.31
C HIS A 493 -19.13 0.40 -8.84
N PRO A 494 -19.04 -0.24 -10.03
CA PRO A 494 -20.15 -1.02 -10.58
C PRO A 494 -20.63 -2.17 -9.66
N ALA A 495 -21.93 -2.46 -9.70
CA ALA A 495 -22.57 -3.45 -8.81
C ALA A 495 -22.06 -4.89 -8.97
N TYR A 496 -21.52 -5.26 -10.14
CA TYR A 496 -20.96 -6.61 -10.37
C TYR A 496 -19.74 -6.92 -9.50
N LEU A 497 -19.20 -5.94 -8.77
CA LEU A 497 -18.07 -6.11 -7.87
C LEU A 497 -18.49 -6.47 -6.43
N GLY A 498 -19.74 -6.23 -6.04
CA GLY A 498 -20.23 -6.56 -4.68
C GLY A 498 -19.57 -5.73 -3.57
N ALA A 499 -19.14 -6.39 -2.49
CA ALA A 499 -18.24 -5.82 -1.49
C ALA A 499 -16.79 -6.14 -1.91
N ALA A 500 -16.26 -5.30 -2.78
CA ALA A 500 -15.12 -5.57 -3.65
C ALA A 500 -13.78 -5.49 -2.92
N HIS A 501 -12.71 -5.98 -3.57
CA HIS A 501 -11.34 -5.71 -3.13
C HIS A 501 -11.09 -4.19 -2.99
N GLU A 502 -10.49 -3.78 -1.88
CA GLU A 502 -10.18 -2.38 -1.48
C GLU A 502 -11.34 -1.55 -0.88
N ASP A 503 -12.58 -2.04 -0.82
CA ASP A 503 -13.73 -1.26 -0.32
C ASP A 503 -13.61 -0.81 1.15
N ASN A 504 -12.89 -1.57 1.99
CA ASN A 504 -12.66 -1.23 3.40
C ASN A 504 -11.63 -0.10 3.61
N ASN A 505 -10.84 0.22 2.59
CA ASN A 505 -9.61 0.99 2.76
C ASN A 505 -9.83 2.43 3.24
N ALA A 506 -10.84 3.11 2.70
CA ALA A 506 -11.16 4.48 3.09
C ALA A 506 -11.58 4.58 4.57
N PHE A 507 -12.21 3.52 5.10
CA PHE A 507 -12.84 3.54 6.42
C PHE A 507 -11.83 3.61 7.56
N GLN A 508 -10.70 2.90 7.48
CA GLN A 508 -9.67 2.95 8.51
C GLN A 508 -8.93 4.31 8.58
N PHE A 509 -9.05 5.14 7.54
CA PHE A 509 -8.52 6.50 7.52
C PHE A 509 -9.62 7.55 7.69
N GLY A 510 -10.88 7.16 7.91
CA GLY A 510 -12.01 8.07 7.99
C GLY A 510 -12.19 8.91 6.72
N LEU A 511 -11.86 8.37 5.54
CA LEU A 511 -11.93 9.03 4.22
C LEU A 511 -13.25 8.71 3.49
N VAL A 512 -14.35 8.67 4.24
CA VAL A 512 -15.72 8.42 3.73
C VAL A 512 -16.46 9.73 3.51
N ASP A 513 -17.55 9.72 2.72
CA ASP A 513 -18.37 10.91 2.52
C ASP A 513 -18.98 11.38 3.86
N PRO A 514 -18.67 12.60 4.35
CA PRO A 514 -19.20 13.10 5.61
C PRO A 514 -20.73 13.30 5.60
N ASN A 515 -21.37 13.27 4.42
CA ASN A 515 -22.82 13.34 4.28
C ASN A 515 -23.52 11.98 4.43
N GLU A 516 -22.75 10.88 4.57
CA GLU A 516 -23.28 9.53 4.77
C GLU A 516 -23.04 9.08 6.23
N PRO A 517 -23.94 9.44 7.18
CA PRO A 517 -23.70 9.25 8.61
C PRO A 517 -23.49 7.78 9.00
N GLU A 518 -24.13 6.84 8.31
CA GLU A 518 -23.96 5.40 8.57
C GLU A 518 -22.56 4.89 8.14
N MET A 519 -22.00 5.44 7.06
CA MET A 519 -20.61 5.14 6.64
C MET A 519 -19.60 5.77 7.60
N VAL A 520 -19.86 7.00 8.05
CA VAL A 520 -19.03 7.68 9.07
C VAL A 520 -19.03 6.89 10.38
N GLU A 521 -20.18 6.36 10.80
CA GLU A 521 -20.28 5.50 11.98
C GLU A 521 -19.44 4.21 11.81
N LEU A 522 -19.59 3.52 10.67
CA LEU A 522 -18.79 2.33 10.38
C LEU A 522 -17.29 2.63 10.35
N ALA A 523 -16.88 3.74 9.73
CA ALA A 523 -15.49 4.19 9.69
C ALA A 523 -14.95 4.45 11.11
N THR A 524 -15.78 5.05 11.98
CA THR A 524 -15.44 5.27 13.38
C THR A 524 -15.21 3.96 14.14
N TYR A 525 -16.05 2.94 13.91
CA TYR A 525 -15.84 1.61 14.50
C TYR A 525 -14.55 0.96 14.02
N VAL A 526 -14.28 1.00 12.72
CA VAL A 526 -13.04 0.44 12.14
C VAL A 526 -11.81 1.13 12.72
N MET A 527 -11.77 2.47 12.71
CA MET A 527 -10.67 3.23 13.29
C MET A 527 -10.45 2.86 14.75
N ASP A 528 -11.50 2.78 15.56
CA ASP A 528 -11.37 2.43 16.98
C ASP A 528 -10.85 1.01 17.21
N TYR A 529 -11.23 0.03 16.39
CA TYR A 529 -10.66 -1.33 16.49
C TYR A 529 -9.17 -1.35 16.14
N TRP A 530 -8.75 -0.66 15.08
CA TRP A 530 -7.36 -0.60 14.65
C TRP A 530 -6.50 0.10 15.70
N LEU A 531 -7.00 1.21 16.24
CA LEU A 531 -6.35 1.96 17.31
C LEU A 531 -6.25 1.13 18.60
N SER A 532 -7.32 0.41 18.98
CA SER A 532 -7.29 -0.50 20.14
C SER A 532 -6.20 -1.53 20.00
N PHE A 533 -6.13 -2.15 18.83
CA PHE A 533 -5.14 -3.17 18.56
C PHE A 533 -3.72 -2.61 18.58
N ALA A 534 -3.50 -1.44 17.98
CA ALA A 534 -2.21 -0.76 17.99
C ALA A 534 -1.74 -0.39 19.40
N THR A 535 -2.65 0.07 20.27
CA THR A 535 -2.28 0.55 21.61
C THR A 535 -2.30 -0.53 22.68
N SER A 536 -3.13 -1.56 22.52
CA SER A 536 -3.50 -2.49 23.58
C SER A 536 -3.32 -3.97 23.20
N LEU A 537 -2.91 -4.28 21.96
CA LEU A 537 -2.78 -5.65 21.42
C LEU A 537 -4.08 -6.47 21.45
N THR A 538 -5.22 -5.78 21.50
CA THR A 538 -6.56 -6.35 21.42
C THR A 538 -7.49 -5.34 20.74
N PRO A 539 -8.43 -5.76 19.88
CA PRO A 539 -9.45 -4.87 19.34
C PRO A 539 -10.46 -4.37 20.41
N ASN A 540 -10.49 -5.02 21.59
CA ASN A 540 -11.53 -4.83 22.61
C ASN A 540 -11.02 -4.08 23.86
N ASP A 541 -10.34 -2.95 23.69
CA ASP A 541 -9.76 -2.19 24.82
C ASP A 541 -10.78 -1.35 25.63
N GLY A 542 -12.04 -1.32 25.19
CA GLY A 542 -13.13 -0.57 25.83
C GLY A 542 -13.06 0.95 25.67
N LYS A 543 -12.19 1.48 24.81
CA LYS A 543 -12.04 2.93 24.56
C LYS A 543 -12.68 3.37 23.24
N GLY A 544 -13.01 4.65 23.11
CA GLY A 544 -13.66 5.20 21.92
C GLY A 544 -15.16 4.88 21.88
N SER A 545 -15.67 4.57 20.70
CA SER A 545 -17.07 4.23 20.47
C SER A 545 -17.48 2.92 21.16
N SER A 546 -18.71 2.85 21.65
CA SER A 546 -19.31 1.58 22.07
C SER A 546 -19.55 0.72 20.84
N ARG A 547 -18.83 -0.41 20.74
CA ARG A 547 -18.88 -1.32 19.59
C ARG A 547 -18.96 -2.78 20.06
N PRO A 548 -19.44 -3.71 19.21
CA PRO A 548 -19.52 -5.12 19.57
C PRO A 548 -18.17 -5.69 20.03
N GLU A 549 -18.22 -6.75 20.83
CA GLU A 549 -16.99 -7.48 21.15
C GLU A 549 -16.53 -8.25 19.90
N TRP A 550 -15.26 -8.11 19.55
CA TRP A 550 -14.64 -8.89 18.48
C TRP A 550 -13.99 -10.15 19.08
N PRO A 551 -14.63 -11.32 18.97
CA PRO A 551 -14.10 -12.54 19.57
C PRO A 551 -12.78 -12.94 18.90
N MET A 552 -11.87 -13.45 19.73
CA MET A 552 -10.61 -14.03 19.24
C MET A 552 -10.90 -15.29 18.44
N TYR A 553 -10.19 -15.46 17.33
CA TYR A 553 -10.23 -16.68 16.54
C TYR A 553 -9.42 -17.77 17.26
N THR A 554 -10.02 -18.94 17.46
CA THR A 554 -9.40 -20.08 18.16
C THR A 554 -9.73 -21.38 17.44
N GLU A 555 -9.10 -22.49 17.85
CA GLU A 555 -9.37 -23.82 17.28
C GLU A 555 -10.85 -24.22 17.43
N ASP A 556 -11.43 -23.98 18.61
CA ASP A 556 -12.84 -24.29 18.92
C ASP A 556 -13.83 -23.21 18.46
N ASN A 557 -13.35 -22.02 18.07
CA ASN A 557 -14.17 -20.89 17.66
C ASN A 557 -13.54 -20.17 16.46
N LYS A 558 -13.69 -20.77 15.28
CA LYS A 558 -13.32 -20.16 13.99
C LYS A 558 -14.38 -19.13 13.61
N VAL A 559 -14.12 -17.87 13.88
CA VAL A 559 -15.12 -16.79 13.81
C VAL A 559 -14.58 -15.54 13.12
N LEU A 560 -15.43 -14.89 12.32
CA LEU A 560 -15.14 -13.58 11.72
C LEU A 560 -16.13 -12.54 12.22
N LEU A 561 -15.65 -11.31 12.39
CA LEU A 561 -16.50 -10.13 12.55
C LEU A 561 -16.91 -9.61 11.16
N GLN A 562 -18.20 -9.55 10.89
CA GLN A 562 -18.75 -8.86 9.74
C GLN A 562 -18.62 -7.34 9.95
N MET A 563 -18.29 -6.62 8.88
CA MET A 563 -18.32 -5.16 8.87
C MET A 563 -19.25 -4.66 7.76
N LYS A 564 -20.34 -4.00 8.16
CA LYS A 564 -21.39 -3.46 7.30
C LYS A 564 -22.17 -2.37 8.03
N VAL A 565 -22.76 -1.42 7.29
CA VAL A 565 -23.67 -0.43 7.87
C VAL A 565 -24.99 -1.04 8.34
N GLY A 566 -25.62 -0.38 9.31
CA GLY A 566 -26.96 -0.68 9.78
C GLY A 566 -27.06 -1.76 10.87
N PRO A 567 -28.29 -2.01 11.39
CA PRO A 567 -28.52 -2.94 12.48
C PRO A 567 -28.06 -4.37 12.12
N GLY A 568 -27.26 -4.99 12.98
CA GLY A 568 -26.70 -6.32 12.73
C GLY A 568 -25.52 -6.33 11.74
N GLY A 569 -25.07 -5.16 11.26
CA GLY A 569 -23.94 -5.05 10.34
C GLY A 569 -22.59 -5.42 10.96
N MET A 570 -22.46 -5.24 12.29
CA MET A 570 -21.29 -5.58 13.10
C MET A 570 -21.55 -6.85 13.93
N THR A 571 -21.75 -7.99 13.27
CA THR A 571 -22.05 -9.28 13.92
C THR A 571 -21.03 -10.35 13.56
N THR A 572 -20.93 -11.39 14.38
CA THR A 572 -19.99 -12.47 14.14
C THR A 572 -20.66 -13.64 13.43
N PHE A 573 -19.90 -14.36 12.61
CA PHE A 573 -20.34 -15.59 11.96
C PHE A 573 -19.20 -16.60 11.84
N PRO A 574 -19.50 -17.90 11.71
CA PRO A 574 -18.47 -18.93 11.61
C PRO A 574 -17.64 -18.85 10.32
N ASP A 575 -16.33 -18.99 10.42
CA ASP A 575 -15.39 -19.07 9.28
C ASP A 575 -15.36 -20.49 8.69
N VAL A 576 -16.49 -20.95 8.15
CA VAL A 576 -16.67 -22.33 7.65
C VAL A 576 -17.18 -22.38 6.21
N PHE A 577 -17.30 -21.22 5.55
CA PHE A 577 -17.68 -21.18 4.14
C PHE A 577 -16.59 -21.84 3.27
N HIS A 578 -17.02 -22.53 2.22
CA HIS A 578 -16.17 -23.22 1.23
C HIS A 578 -15.08 -24.11 1.84
N ASP A 579 -15.36 -24.76 2.98
CA ASP A 579 -14.33 -25.48 3.75
C ASP A 579 -13.59 -26.54 2.93
N GLU A 580 -14.29 -27.38 2.14
CA GLU A 580 -13.63 -28.39 1.30
C GLU A 580 -12.70 -27.76 0.24
N ALA A 581 -13.11 -26.64 -0.38
CA ALA A 581 -12.32 -25.98 -1.42
C ALA A 581 -11.10 -25.25 -0.84
N ILE A 582 -11.29 -24.53 0.28
CA ILE A 582 -10.21 -23.86 0.99
C ILE A 582 -9.21 -24.88 1.57
N ARG A 583 -9.69 -26.00 2.12
CA ARG A 583 -8.81 -27.08 2.59
C ARG A 583 -8.00 -27.70 1.46
N LEU A 584 -8.63 -27.94 0.30
CA LEU A 584 -7.90 -28.42 -0.87
C LEU A 584 -6.77 -27.46 -1.27
N ILE A 585 -6.98 -26.14 -1.18
CA ILE A 585 -5.90 -25.17 -1.41
C ILE A 585 -4.80 -25.32 -0.36
N ILE A 586 -5.16 -25.20 0.93
CA ILE A 586 -4.21 -25.19 2.06
C ILE A 586 -3.37 -26.47 2.11
N ASP A 587 -3.98 -27.64 1.84
CA ASP A 587 -3.30 -28.94 1.93
C ASP A 587 -2.44 -29.24 0.68
N ASN A 588 -2.49 -28.40 -0.36
CA ASN A 588 -1.74 -28.58 -1.61
C ASN A 588 -0.88 -27.34 -1.96
N PRO A 589 0.01 -26.89 -1.05
CA PRO A 589 0.76 -25.64 -1.21
C PRO A 589 1.59 -25.57 -2.50
N ALA A 590 2.19 -26.69 -2.92
CA ALA A 590 2.97 -26.74 -4.16
C ALA A 590 2.11 -26.65 -5.45
N VAL A 591 0.81 -26.94 -5.39
CA VAL A 591 -0.10 -26.75 -6.54
C VAL A 591 -0.52 -25.29 -6.65
N PHE A 592 -0.82 -24.65 -5.52
CA PHE A 592 -1.32 -23.28 -5.47
C PHE A 592 -0.23 -22.22 -5.22
N HIS A 593 1.02 -22.68 -5.07
CA HIS A 593 2.23 -21.89 -4.84
C HIS A 593 2.17 -20.98 -3.62
N HIS A 594 1.73 -21.54 -2.48
CA HIS A 594 1.65 -20.81 -1.22
C HIS A 594 2.51 -21.34 -0.09
#